data_AF-A0A0S7XYL4-F1
#
_entry.id   AF-A0A0S7XYL4-F1
#
_cell.length_a   1.000
_cell.length_b   1.000
_cell.length_c   1.000
_cell.angle_alpha   90.00
_cell.angle_beta   90.00
_cell.angle_gamma   90.00
#
_symmetry.space_group_name_H-M   'P 1'
#
loop_
_entity.id
_entity.type
_entity.pdbx_description
1 polymer ?
#
loop_
_entity_poly.entity_id
_entity_poly.type
_entity_poly.pdbx_seq_one_letter_code
_entity_poly.pdbx_strand_id
1 'polypeptide(L)' 'MADNDAIIKLQEDIKRFLEVYQVLSPEGKAQFEAQMAGAIKDRDEKTKKLYQALLQAAKDGREIEEAIEEMKKASSS' A
#
# COMPACT_ATOMS: atom_id res chain seq x y z
N MET A 1 -18.33 16.48 -1.10
CA MET A 1 -18.77 15.09 -1.31
C MET A 1 -17.83 14.29 -2.22
N ALA A 2 -16.91 14.91 -2.99
CA ALA A 2 -15.95 14.20 -3.84
C ALA A 2 -14.84 13.43 -3.06
N ASP A 3 -14.53 13.86 -1.84
CA ASP A 3 -13.41 13.28 -1.07
C ASP A 3 -13.71 11.87 -0.54
N ASN A 4 -14.99 11.54 -0.30
CA ASN A 4 -15.36 10.26 0.30
C ASN A 4 -15.27 9.09 -0.69
N ASP A 5 -15.65 9.31 -1.95
CA ASP A 5 -15.56 8.29 -3.01
C ASP A 5 -14.11 7.98 -3.39
N ALA A 6 -13.23 8.99 -3.35
CA ALA A 6 -11.79 8.80 -3.58
C ALA A 6 -11.15 7.94 -2.48
N ILE A 7 -11.58 8.15 -1.22
CA ILE A 7 -11.12 7.35 -0.09
C ILE A 7 -11.62 5.89 -0.21
N ILE A 8 -12.89 5.67 -0.57
CA ILE A 8 -13.45 4.32 -0.75
C ILE A 8 -12.69 3.56 -1.84
N LYS A 9 -12.44 4.19 -2.99
CA LYS A 9 -11.66 3.57 -4.08
C LYS A 9 -10.23 3.23 -3.66
N LEU A 10 -9.57 4.14 -2.94
CA LEU A 10 -8.23 3.89 -2.42
C LEU A 10 -8.21 2.69 -1.47
N GLN A 11 -9.21 2.56 -0.60
CA GLN A 11 -9.33 1.42 0.31
C GLN A 11 -9.53 0.09 -0.44
N GLU A 12 -10.36 0.07 -1.48
CA GLU A 12 -10.55 -1.11 -2.34
C GLU A 12 -9.28 -1.50 -3.09
N ASP A 13 -8.53 -0.51 -3.60
CA ASP A 13 -7.27 -0.74 -4.30
C ASP A 13 -6.20 -1.31 -3.36
N ILE A 14 -6.12 -0.79 -2.12
CA ILE A 14 -5.24 -1.33 -1.07
C ILE A 14 -5.62 -2.77 -0.73
N LYS A 15 -6.91 -3.04 -0.57
CA LYS A 15 -7.41 -4.39 -0.29
C LYS A 15 -6.98 -5.38 -1.38
N ARG A 16 -7.22 -5.04 -2.64
CA ARG A 16 -6.83 -5.87 -3.78
C ARG A 16 -5.32 -6.06 -3.83
N PHE A 17 -4.54 -5.01 -3.56
CA PHE A 17 -3.09 -5.11 -3.47
C PHE A 17 -2.66 -6.14 -2.44
N LEU A 18 -3.22 -6.10 -1.23
CA LEU A 18 -2.87 -7.02 -0.14
C LEU A 18 -3.26 -8.47 -0.48
N GLU A 19 -4.46 -8.68 -1.03
CA GLU A 19 -4.95 -9.99 -1.47
C GLU A 19 -4.05 -10.60 -2.56
N VAL A 20 -3.71 -9.82 -3.58
CA VAL A 20 -2.81 -10.26 -4.66
C VAL A 20 -1.42 -10.54 -4.12
N TYR A 21 -0.88 -9.65 -3.29
CA TYR A 21 0.46 -9.81 -2.73
C TYR A 21 0.59 -11.07 -1.89
N GLN A 22 -0.44 -11.44 -1.12
CA GLN A 22 -0.42 -12.67 -0.31
C GLN A 22 -0.30 -13.94 -1.15
N VAL A 23 -0.93 -14.00 -2.33
CA VAL A 23 -0.92 -15.18 -3.20
C VAL A 23 0.29 -15.26 -4.13
N LEU A 24 1.13 -14.20 -4.19
CA LEU A 24 2.38 -14.22 -4.96
C LEU A 24 3.38 -15.21 -4.36
N SER A 25 4.10 -15.91 -5.25
CA SER A 25 5.28 -16.69 -4.88
C SER A 25 6.38 -15.77 -4.30
N PRO A 26 7.35 -16.31 -3.55
CA PRO A 26 8.48 -15.52 -3.04
C PRO A 26 9.23 -14.75 -4.14
N GLU A 27 9.43 -15.37 -5.31
CA GLU A 27 10.04 -14.71 -6.48
C GLU A 27 9.13 -13.60 -7.03
N GLY A 28 7.83 -13.85 -7.13
CA GLY A 28 6.85 -12.84 -7.55
C GLY A 28 6.82 -11.62 -6.62
N LYS A 29 6.89 -11.86 -5.30
CA LYS A 29 7.01 -10.79 -4.29
C LYS A 29 8.29 -10.00 -4.47
N ALA A 30 9.43 -10.66 -4.62
CA ALA A 30 10.72 -9.98 -4.82
C ALA A 30 10.76 -9.13 -6.11
N GLN A 31 10.23 -9.66 -7.21
CA GLN A 31 10.14 -8.93 -8.48
C GLN A 31 9.21 -7.71 -8.35
N PHE A 32 8.06 -7.89 -7.70
CA PHE A 32 7.11 -6.82 -7.45
C PHE A 32 7.71 -5.71 -6.57
N GLU A 33 8.38 -6.08 -5.47
CA GLU A 33 9.10 -5.16 -4.59
C GLU A 33 10.16 -4.35 -5.34
N ALA A 34 10.93 -5.00 -6.22
CA ALA A 34 11.95 -4.34 -7.02
C ALA A 34 11.35 -3.34 -8.03
N GLN A 35 10.26 -3.72 -8.70
CA GLN A 35 9.54 -2.82 -9.62
C GLN A 35 8.94 -1.62 -8.88
N MET A 36 8.34 -1.87 -7.71
CA MET A 36 7.80 -0.83 -6.85
C MET A 36 8.87 0.14 -6.38
N ALA A 37 10.02 -0.36 -5.91
CA ALA A 37 11.15 0.47 -5.49
C ALA A 37 11.65 1.37 -6.63
N GLY A 38 11.66 0.88 -7.87
CA GLY A 38 11.95 1.66 -9.06
C GLY A 38 10.90 2.73 -9.35
N ALA A 39 9.61 2.36 -9.31
CA ALA A 39 8.50 3.25 -9.64
C ALA A 39 8.31 4.42 -8.64
N ILE A 40 8.70 4.22 -7.38
CA ILE A 40 8.56 5.25 -6.33
C ILE A 40 9.85 6.05 -6.11
N LYS A 41 10.95 5.71 -6.79
CA LYS A 41 12.27 6.33 -6.57
C LYS A 41 12.26 7.85 -6.72
N ASP A 42 11.52 8.36 -7.69
CA ASP A 42 11.43 9.80 -7.99
C ASP A 42 10.19 10.47 -7.38
N ARG A 43 9.44 9.74 -6.54
CA ARG A 43 8.29 10.29 -5.81
C ARG A 43 8.73 11.03 -4.55
N ASP A 44 7.83 11.88 -4.05
CA ASP A 44 7.97 12.58 -2.77
C ASP A 44 8.07 11.60 -1.60
N GLU A 45 8.65 12.06 -0.49
CA GLU A 45 8.92 11.25 0.69
C GLU A 45 7.63 10.70 1.33
N LYS A 46 6.54 11.47 1.28
CA LYS A 46 5.22 11.05 1.78
C LYS A 46 4.72 9.83 1.00
N THR A 47 4.77 9.90 -0.32
CA THR A 47 4.41 8.79 -1.21
C THR A 47 5.30 7.57 -0.98
N LYS A 48 6.63 7.74 -0.83
CA LYS A 48 7.55 6.63 -0.50
C LYS A 48 7.20 5.93 0.80
N LYS A 49 6.93 6.69 1.87
CA LYS A 49 6.52 6.16 3.18
C LYS A 49 5.20 5.41 3.11
N LEU A 50 4.25 5.93 2.34
CA LEU A 50 2.96 5.29 2.11
C LEU A 50 3.11 3.89 1.50
N TYR A 51 3.93 3.77 0.44
CA TYR A 51 4.20 2.49 -0.20
C TYR A 51 4.96 1.52 0.71
N GLN A 52 5.90 2.01 1.52
CA GLN A 52 6.59 1.19 2.51
C GLN A 52 5.63 0.64 3.57
N ALA A 53 4.72 1.46 4.08
CA ALA A 53 3.70 1.04 5.04
C ALA A 53 2.77 -0.04 4.44
N LEU A 54 2.32 0.15 3.20
CA LEU A 54 1.51 -0.84 2.48
C LEU A 54 2.23 -2.18 2.31
N LEU A 55 3.51 -2.13 1.91
CA LEU A 55 4.32 -3.34 1.75
C LEU A 55 4.52 -4.05 3.09
N GLN A 56 4.77 -3.30 4.17
CA GLN A 56 4.96 -3.86 5.49
C GLN A 56 3.67 -4.51 6.00
N ALA A 57 2.52 -3.88 5.82
CA ALA A 57 1.22 -4.47 6.15
C ALA A 57 0.97 -5.79 5.39
N ALA A 58 1.35 -5.83 4.10
CA ALA A 58 1.26 -7.03 3.27
C ALA A 58 2.15 -8.18 3.76
N LYS A 59 3.34 -7.85 4.29
CA LYS A 59 4.30 -8.82 4.84
C LYS A 59 3.88 -9.33 6.21
N ASP A 60 3.36 -8.45 7.06
CA ASP A 60 2.92 -8.79 8.42
C ASP A 60 1.59 -9.56 8.45
N GLY A 61 0.88 -9.64 7.32
CA GLY A 61 -0.45 -10.26 7.25
C GLY A 61 -1.50 -9.49 8.06
N ARG A 62 -1.24 -8.21 8.37
CA ARG A 62 -2.16 -7.36 9.12
C ARG A 62 -3.45 -7.17 8.34
N GLU A 63 -4.54 -7.05 9.07
CA GLU A 63 -5.83 -6.76 8.46
C GLU A 63 -5.77 -5.41 7.76
N ILE A 64 -6.36 -5.38 6.57
CA ILE A 64 -6.45 -4.22 5.67
C ILE A 64 -6.91 -2.95 6.40
N GLU A 65 -7.71 -3.10 7.45
CA GLU A 65 -8.21 -2.02 8.29
C GLU A 65 -7.09 -1.27 9.04
N GLU A 66 -6.09 -1.96 9.58
CA GLU A 66 -4.95 -1.34 10.27
C GLU A 66 -4.08 -0.54 9.29
N ALA A 67 -3.81 -1.11 8.11
CA ALA A 67 -3.01 -0.46 7.07
C ALA A 67 -3.70 0.83 6.57
N ILE A 68 -5.02 0.79 6.41
CA ILE A 68 -5.85 1.95 6.06
C ILE A 68 -5.83 2.99 7.19
N GLU A 69 -5.89 2.58 8.46
CA GLU A 69 -5.87 3.49 9.59
C GLU A 69 -4.52 4.22 9.71
N GLU A 70 -3.41 3.53 9.50
CA GLU A 70 -2.07 4.13 9.46
C GLU A 70 -1.91 5.09 8.28
N MET A 71 -2.45 4.76 7.11
CA MET A 71 -2.45 5.68 5.96
C MET A 71 -3.26 6.95 6.25
N LYS A 72 -4.42 6.84 6.91
CA LYS A 72 -5.22 8.01 7.33
C LYS A 72 -4.46 8.89 8.32
N LYS A 73 -3.70 8.30 9.24
CA LYS A 73 -2.83 9.04 10.16
C LYS A 73 -1.70 9.73 9.40
N ALA A 74 -1.04 9.02 8.48
CA ALA A 74 0.07 9.55 7.67
C ALA A 74 -0.37 10.64 6.66
N SER A 75 -1.62 10.62 6.19
CA SER A 75 -2.15 11.66 5.29
C SER A 75 -2.48 12.96 6.01
N SER A 76 -2.74 12.90 7.33
CA SER A 76 -3.28 14.00 8.14
C SER A 76 -2.23 14.77 8.95
N SER A 77 -0.94 14.45 8.80
CA SER A 77 0.20 15.20 9.36
C SER A 77 0.97 15.96 8.29
#